data_AF-A0A2X1SP67-F1
#
_entry.id   AF-A0A2X1SP67-F1
#
_cell.length_a   1.000
_cell.length_b   1.000
_cell.length_c   1.000
_cell.angle_alpha   90.00
_cell.angle_beta   90.00
_cell.angle_gamma   90.00
#
_symmetry.space_group_name_H-M   'P 1'
#
loop_
_entity.id
_entity.type
_entity.pdbx_description
1 polymer ?
#
loop_
_entity_poly.entity_id
_entity_poly.type
_entity_poly.pdbx_seq_one_letter_code
_entity_poly.pdbx_strand_id
1 'polypeptide(L)' 'MQGSIPEMQKSLDSRVYFDQNGVLCQRLGIDQVPARVSAVPGDRFLKVEFIPAEEGRK' A
#
# COMPACT_ATOMS: atom_id res chain seq x y z
N MET A 1 7.70 9.37 18.28
CA MET A 1 8.29 9.58 16.94
C MET A 1 7.23 10.26 16.09
N GLN A 2 7.40 11.52 15.73
CA GLN A 2 6.37 12.28 15.01
C GLN A 2 6.83 12.42 13.56
N GLY A 3 6.64 11.34 12.79
CA GLY A 3 6.95 11.37 11.36
C GLY A 3 6.05 12.39 10.66
N SER A 4 6.65 13.39 10.02
CA SER A 4 5.91 14.39 9.25
C SER A 4 5.48 13.78 7.91
N ILE A 5 4.18 13.75 7.65
CA ILE A 5 3.62 13.18 6.42
C ILE A 5 4.01 13.98 5.18
N PRO A 6 3.99 15.33 5.19
CA PRO A 6 4.54 16.11 4.10
C PRO A 6 6.02 15.79 3.80
N GLU A 7 6.85 15.59 4.83
CA GLU A 7 8.26 15.23 4.65
C GLU A 7 8.41 13.83 4.06
N MET A 8 7.62 12.87 4.54
CA MET A 8 7.64 11.49 4.05
C MET A 8 7.20 11.44 2.57
N GLN A 9 6.12 12.12 2.21
CA GLN A 9 5.67 12.23 0.81
C GLN A 9 6.75 12.83 -0.09
N LYS A 10 7.42 13.89 0.38
CA LYS A 10 8.52 14.52 -0.36
C LYS A 10 9.70 13.56 -0.53
N SER A 11 10.05 12.81 0.51
CA SER A 11 11.18 11.85 0.45
C SER A 11 10.90 10.65 -0.45
N LEU A 12 9.65 10.20 -0.50
CA LEU A 12 9.23 9.04 -1.31
C LEU A 12 8.91 9.41 -2.76
N ASP A 13 8.87 10.70 -3.09
CA ASP A 13 8.33 11.24 -4.35
C ASP A 13 6.98 10.58 -4.73
N SER A 14 6.15 10.38 -3.70
CA SER A 14 4.92 9.60 -3.84
C SER A 14 3.85 10.09 -2.87
N ARG A 15 2.59 9.82 -3.24
CA ARG A 15 1.44 10.13 -2.41
C ARG A 15 1.29 9.05 -1.34
N VAL A 16 1.17 9.48 -0.09
CA VAL A 16 0.88 8.61 1.04
C VAL A 16 -0.56 8.84 1.46
N TYR A 17 -1.35 7.78 1.54
CA TYR A 17 -2.75 7.82 1.95
C TYR A 17 -2.91 7.23 3.35
N PHE A 18 -3.69 7.90 4.18
CA PHE A 18 -4.02 7.45 5.54
C PHE A 18 -5.35 6.70 5.51
N ASP A 19 -5.31 5.38 5.64
CA ASP A 19 -6.51 4.53 5.64
C ASP A 19 -6.93 4.13 7.06
N GLN A 20 -7.14 5.13 7.94
CA GLN A 20 -7.37 4.90 9.37
C GLN A 20 -8.57 4.00 9.68
N ASN A 21 -9.57 3.95 8.79
CA ASN A 21 -10.77 3.11 8.92
C ASN A 21 -10.75 1.88 7.99
N GLY A 22 -9.66 1.62 7.28
CA GLY A 22 -9.53 0.46 6.38
C GLY A 22 -10.41 0.50 5.13
N VAL A 23 -10.99 1.64 4.77
CA VAL A 23 -11.93 1.78 3.64
C VAL A 23 -11.22 1.50 2.31
N LEU A 24 -9.97 1.96 2.16
CA LEU A 24 -9.19 1.75 0.94
C LEU A 24 -8.76 0.28 0.83
N CYS A 25 -8.23 -0.30 1.91
CA CYS A 25 -7.87 -1.71 1.99
C CYS A 25 -9.06 -2.62 1.68
N GLN A 26 -10.23 -2.37 2.28
CA GLN A 26 -11.45 -3.15 2.02
C GLN A 26 -11.87 -3.08 0.55
N ARG A 27 -11.87 -1.88 -0.05
CA ARG A 27 -12.26 -1.70 -1.45
C ARG A 27 -11.31 -2.38 -2.43
N LEU A 28 -10.03 -2.43 -2.09
CA LEU A 28 -9.00 -3.09 -2.88
C LEU A 28 -8.88 -4.60 -2.56
N GLY A 29 -9.60 -5.11 -1.55
CA GLY A 29 -9.46 -6.50 -1.12
C GLY A 29 -8.11 -6.82 -0.49
N ILE A 30 -7.47 -5.83 0.16
CA ILE A 30 -6.21 -6.01 0.88
C ILE A 30 -6.54 -6.41 2.33
N ASP A 31 -6.31 -7.68 2.67
CA ASP A 31 -6.51 -8.25 4.01
C ASP A 31 -5.19 -8.66 4.69
N GLN A 32 -4.10 -8.76 3.94
CA GLN A 32 -2.74 -9.00 4.42
C GLN A 32 -1.75 -7.99 3.83
N VAL A 33 -0.65 -7.74 4.56
CA VAL A 33 0.44 -6.85 4.16
C VAL A 33 1.80 -7.56 4.29
N PRO A 34 2.81 -7.20 3.48
CA PRO A 34 2.79 -6.19 2.42
C PRO A 34 1.98 -6.63 1.18
N ALA A 35 1.30 -5.68 0.55
CA ALA A 35 0.54 -5.89 -0.69
C ALA A 35 0.94 -4.88 -1.76
N ARG A 36 0.92 -5.29 -3.02
CA ARG A 36 1.13 -4.44 -4.19
C ARG A 36 -0.13 -4.40 -5.03
N VAL A 37 -0.57 -3.19 -5.38
CA VAL A 37 -1.67 -2.95 -6.31
C VAL A 37 -1.12 -2.35 -7.59
N SER A 38 -1.47 -2.92 -8.74
CA SER A 38 -1.04 -2.43 -10.05
C SER A 38 -2.20 -2.38 -11.04
N ALA A 39 -2.13 -1.42 -11.97
CA ALA A 39 -3.01 -1.41 -13.12
C ALA A 39 -2.61 -2.53 -14.10
N VAL A 40 -3.60 -3.19 -14.69
CA VAL A 40 -3.37 -4.16 -15.77
C VAL A 40 -3.63 -3.44 -17.10
N PRO A 41 -2.61 -3.31 -17.98
CA PRO A 41 -2.79 -2.62 -19.26
C PRO A 41 -3.91 -3.23 -20.09
N GLY A 42 -4.87 -2.40 -20.52
CA GLY A 42 -6.01 -2.83 -21.32
C GLY A 42 -7.15 -3.50 -20.53
N ASP A 43 -7.02 -3.60 -19.21
CA ASP A 43 -8.07 -4.12 -18.33
C ASP A 43 -8.72 -2.97 -17.53
N ARG A 44 -9.95 -3.20 -17.08
CA ARG A 44 -10.69 -2.34 -16.16
C ARG A 44 -10.44 -2.67 -14.69
N PHE A 45 -9.88 -3.84 -14.40
CA PHE A 45 -9.61 -4.31 -13.04
C PHE A 45 -8.17 -4.00 -12.60
N LEU A 46 -7.99 -3.80 -11.30
CA LEU A 46 -6.68 -3.72 -10.67
C LEU A 46 -6.21 -5.12 -10.28
N LYS A 47 -4.89 -5.35 -10.35
CA LYS A 47 -4.26 -6.55 -9.80
C LYS A 47 -3.79 -6.27 -8.39
N VAL A 48 -4.10 -7.16 -7.46
CA VAL A 48 -3.58 -7.14 -6.08
C VAL A 48 -2.71 -8.37 -5.87
N GLU A 49 -1.48 -8.17 -5.40
CA GLU A 49 -0.51 -9.22 -5.13
C GLU A 49 -0.04 -9.09 -3.69
N PHE A 50 -0.08 -10.18 -2.94
CA PHE A 50 0.47 -10.23 -1.60
C PHE A 50 1.93 -10.65 -1.65
N ILE A 51 2.79 -9.85 -1.03
CA ILE A 51 4.21 -10.10 -0.97
C ILE A 51 4.45 -10.91 0.31
N PRO A 52 5.03 -12.12 0.23
CA PRO A 52 5.40 -12.88 1.41
C PRO A 52 6.28 -12.01 2.31
N ALA A 53 5.92 -11.89 3.59
CA ALA A 53 6.86 -11.34 4.56
C ALA A 53 8.07 -12.29 4.59
N GLU A 54 9.27 -11.77 4.32
CA GLU A 54 10.46 -12.55 4.66
C GLU A 54 10.40 -12.83 6.17
N GLU A 55 10.57 -14.09 6.57
CA GLU A 55 10.73 -14.46 7.97
C GLU A 55 11.89 -13.63 8.53
N GLY A 56 11.55 -12.67 9.40
CA GLY A 56 12.52 -11.67 9.85
C GLY A 56 13.77 -12.32 10.42
N ARG A 57 14.94 -11.87 9.97
CA ARG A 57 16.11 -11.83 10.86
C ARG A 57 15.71 -10.97 12.06
N LYS A 58 15.56 -11.64 13.21
CA LYS A 58 15.46 -11.02 14.53
C LYS A 58 16.69 -10.18 14.83
#